data_AF-A0A535CLC6-F1
#
_entry.id   AF-A0A535CLC6-F1
#
_cell.length_a   1.000
_cell.length_b   1.000
_cell.length_c   1.000
_cell.angle_alpha   90.00
_cell.angle_beta   90.00
_cell.angle_gamma   90.00
#
_symmetry.space_group_name_H-M   'P 1'
#
loop_
_entity.id
_entity.type
_entity.pdbx_description
1 polymer ?
#
loop_
_entity_poly.entity_id
_entity_poly.type
_entity_poly.pdbx_seq_one_letter_code
_entity_poly.pdbx_strand_id
1 'polypeptide(L)'
;MALAGTVIYLPAELARRATAADEPVSFLARPAEGWRFLLAVAENGNAAAGSPSQARTLALRAFDDGTVRPAAVELFWLPDRHVRLSTMQGRRDLTTNSRLVWNVTGRVGASNRLVSVGLIDFASGKVIYDGRLAER
;
A
#
# COMPACT_ATOMS: atom_id res chain seq x y z
N MET A 1 5.21 -5.25 -34.33
CA MET A 1 5.54 -4.23 -33.31
C MET A 1 4.49 -4.06 -32.20
N ALA A 2 3.21 -4.42 -32.39
CA ALA A 2 2.18 -4.30 -31.34
C ALA A 2 2.33 -5.30 -30.17
N LEU A 3 2.70 -6.56 -30.46
CA LEU A 3 2.83 -7.62 -29.45
C LEU A 3 3.91 -7.33 -28.39
N ALA A 4 5.05 -6.78 -28.80
CA ALA A 4 6.14 -6.46 -27.87
C ALA A 4 5.75 -5.34 -26.89
N GLY A 5 5.04 -4.31 -27.37
CA GLY A 5 4.52 -3.24 -26.52
C GLY A 5 3.50 -3.76 -25.50
N THR A 6 2.56 -4.62 -25.92
CA THR A 6 1.56 -5.20 -25.02
C THR A 6 2.19 -6.03 -23.91
N VAL A 7 3.18 -6.88 -24.22
CA VAL A 7 3.87 -7.70 -23.20
C VAL A 7 4.58 -6.83 -22.18
N ILE A 8 5.18 -5.72 -22.61
CA ILE A 8 5.93 -4.82 -21.71
C ILE A 8 5.00 -4.01 -20.81
N TYR A 9 3.88 -3.50 -21.35
CA TYR A 9 3.01 -2.55 -20.63
C TYR A 9 1.80 -3.17 -19.94
N LEU A 10 1.38 -4.39 -20.30
CA LEU A 10 0.21 -5.03 -19.67
C LEU A 10 0.37 -5.18 -18.14
N PRO A 11 1.50 -5.65 -17.60
CA PRO A 11 1.71 -5.71 -16.15
C PRO A 11 1.64 -4.34 -15.47
N ALA A 12 2.17 -3.31 -16.14
CA ALA A 12 2.15 -1.94 -15.64
C ALA A 12 0.71 -1.41 -15.52
N GLU A 13 -0.13 -1.69 -16.51
CA GLU A 13 -1.54 -1.29 -16.49
C GLU A 13 -2.35 -2.09 -15.46
N LEU A 14 -2.08 -3.39 -15.30
CA LEU A 14 -2.69 -4.21 -14.26
C LEU A 14 -2.32 -3.72 -12.86
N ALA A 15 -1.03 -3.45 -12.63
CA ALA A 15 -0.55 -2.92 -11.37
C ALA A 15 -1.21 -1.57 -11.05
N ARG A 16 -1.20 -0.63 -12.00
CA ARG A 16 -1.85 0.69 -11.88
C ARG A 16 -3.34 0.62 -11.50
N ARG A 17 -4.06 -0.39 -11.96
CA ARG A 17 -5.49 -0.59 -11.62
C ARG A 17 -5.69 -1.25 -10.27
N ALA A 18 -4.75 -2.10 -9.86
CA ALA A 18 -4.80 -2.81 -8.60
C ALA A 18 -4.38 -1.92 -7.42
N THR A 19 -3.60 -0.88 -7.69
CA THR A 19 -3.00 0.00 -6.68
C THR A 19 -3.67 1.37 -6.65
N ALA A 20 -3.41 2.14 -5.59
CA ALA A 20 -4.01 3.45 -5.41
C ALA A 20 -3.49 4.50 -6.42
N ALA A 21 -4.29 5.54 -6.66
CA ALA A 21 -3.91 6.62 -7.58
C ALA A 21 -2.67 7.42 -7.13
N ASP A 22 -2.47 7.54 -5.80
CA ASP A 22 -1.34 8.27 -5.19
C ASP A 22 -0.12 7.38 -4.90
N GLU A 23 0.02 6.29 -5.63
CA GLU A 23 1.11 5.35 -5.45
C GLU A 23 2.48 6.00 -5.69
N PRO A 24 3.53 5.63 -4.93
CA PRO A 24 4.86 6.19 -5.13
C PRO A 24 5.46 5.89 -6.51
N VAL A 25 4.92 4.92 -7.26
CA VAL A 25 5.44 4.49 -8.56
C VAL A 25 4.45 4.82 -9.67
N SER A 26 4.93 5.53 -10.70
CA SER A 26 4.22 5.58 -11.99
C SER A 26 4.57 4.32 -12.80
N PHE A 27 3.72 3.30 -12.74
CA PHE A 27 3.94 2.02 -13.43
C PHE A 27 4.08 2.17 -14.95
N LEU A 28 3.31 3.06 -15.57
CA LEU A 28 3.41 3.30 -17.02
C LEU A 28 4.76 3.92 -17.41
N ALA A 29 5.35 4.74 -16.53
CA ALA A 29 6.70 5.29 -16.75
C ALA A 29 7.81 4.29 -16.36
N ARG A 30 7.48 3.25 -15.58
CA ARG A 30 8.42 2.23 -15.07
C ARG A 30 7.83 0.82 -15.23
N PRO A 31 7.66 0.31 -16.46
CA PRO A 31 6.94 -0.94 -16.72
C PRO A 31 7.57 -2.18 -16.06
N ALA A 32 8.88 -2.16 -15.79
CA ALA A 32 9.56 -3.20 -15.03
C ALA A 32 9.00 -3.36 -13.60
N GLU A 33 8.50 -2.28 -12.98
CA GLU A 33 7.85 -2.36 -11.66
C GLU A 33 6.51 -3.10 -11.74
N GLY A 34 5.80 -3.03 -12.88
CA GLY A 34 4.57 -3.79 -13.09
C GLY A 34 4.83 -5.31 -13.08
N TRP A 35 5.96 -5.74 -13.63
CA TRP A 35 6.39 -7.14 -13.53
C TRP A 35 6.74 -7.55 -12.11
N ARG A 36 7.49 -6.71 -11.38
CA ARG A 36 7.84 -6.97 -9.97
C ARG A 36 6.59 -7.05 -9.09
N PHE A 37 5.60 -6.20 -9.35
CA PHE A 37 4.28 -6.28 -8.72
C PHE A 37 3.62 -7.65 -8.94
N LEU A 38 3.52 -8.11 -10.19
CA LEU A 38 2.89 -9.41 -10.49
C LEU A 38 3.63 -10.58 -9.84
N LEU A 39 4.96 -10.55 -9.84
CA LEU A 39 5.78 -11.56 -9.15
C LEU A 39 5.50 -11.54 -7.65
N ALA A 40 5.48 -10.36 -7.02
CA ALA A 40 5.18 -10.26 -5.59
C ALA A 40 3.77 -10.74 -5.24
N VAL A 41 2.77 -10.52 -6.10
CA VAL A 41 1.42 -11.07 -5.90
C VAL A 41 1.46 -12.60 -6.01
N ALA A 42 2.13 -13.13 -7.03
CA ALA A 42 2.20 -14.58 -7.27
C ALA A 42 2.96 -15.32 -6.15
N GLU A 43 4.07 -14.77 -5.67
CA GLU A 43 4.84 -15.31 -4.54
C GLU A 43 4.04 -15.34 -3.23
N ASN A 44 3.07 -14.45 -3.10
CA ASN A 44 2.26 -14.29 -1.90
C ASN A 44 0.81 -14.74 -2.10
N GLY A 45 0.57 -15.78 -2.91
CA GLY A 45 -0.76 -16.31 -3.21
C GLY A 45 -1.60 -16.76 -2.00
N ASN A 46 -0.97 -17.00 -0.84
CA ASN A 46 -1.63 -17.32 0.44
C ASN A 46 -1.46 -16.20 1.49
N ALA A 47 -1.34 -14.95 1.05
CA ALA A 47 -1.16 -13.79 1.91
C ALA A 47 -2.24 -13.68 3.00
N ALA A 48 -1.80 -13.38 4.23
CA ALA A 48 -2.68 -13.16 5.37
C ALA A 48 -3.60 -11.93 5.21
N ALA A 49 -3.15 -10.94 4.43
CA ALA A 49 -3.94 -9.80 3.98
C ALA A 49 -4.13 -9.84 2.45
N GLY A 50 -4.43 -11.01 1.88
CA GLY A 50 -4.50 -11.21 0.43
C GLY A 50 -5.67 -10.50 -0.27
N SER A 51 -6.65 -10.01 0.49
CA SER A 51 -7.83 -9.31 -0.07
C SER A 51 -8.14 -7.99 0.66
N PRO A 52 -8.85 -7.06 0.00
CA PRO A 52 -9.29 -5.81 0.64
C PRO A 52 -10.13 -6.04 1.89
N SER A 53 -10.96 -7.09 1.93
CA SER A 53 -11.79 -7.40 3.10
C SER A 53 -10.96 -7.88 4.29
N GLN A 54 -9.99 -8.78 4.06
CA GLN A 54 -9.06 -9.23 5.09
C GLN A 54 -8.20 -8.08 5.62
N ALA A 55 -7.66 -7.27 4.72
CA ALA A 55 -6.89 -6.07 5.06
C ALA A 55 -7.72 -5.09 5.90
N ARG A 56 -9.01 -4.89 5.56
CA ARG A 56 -9.92 -4.05 6.34
C ARG A 56 -10.16 -4.61 7.74
N THR A 57 -10.36 -5.93 7.88
CA THR A 57 -10.51 -6.57 9.19
C THR A 57 -9.24 -6.44 10.04
N LEU A 58 -8.05 -6.55 9.44
CA LEU A 58 -6.79 -6.32 10.12
C LEU A 58 -6.63 -4.85 10.53
N ALA A 59 -6.96 -3.91 9.63
CA ALA A 59 -6.92 -2.48 9.89
C ALA A 59 -7.82 -2.07 11.06
N LEU A 60 -9.07 -2.54 11.09
CA LEU A 60 -9.98 -2.29 12.21
C LEU A 60 -9.43 -2.84 13.52
N ARG A 61 -8.87 -4.06 13.52
CA ARG A 61 -8.26 -4.65 14.72
C ARG A 61 -7.02 -3.90 15.20
N ALA A 62 -6.20 -3.39 14.28
CA ALA A 62 -4.94 -2.75 14.60
C ALA A 62 -5.11 -1.27 15.01
N PHE A 63 -5.96 -0.52 14.31
CA PHE A 63 -5.97 0.94 14.36
C PHE A 63 -7.26 1.56 14.91
N ASP A 64 -8.35 0.80 15.07
CA ASP A 64 -9.58 1.33 15.67
C ASP A 64 -9.42 1.42 17.20
N ASP A 65 -9.22 2.63 17.72
CA ASP A 65 -9.02 2.92 19.15
C ASP A 65 -10.01 3.98 19.69
N GLY A 66 -11.04 4.30 18.91
CA GLY A 66 -12.02 5.35 19.21
C GLY A 66 -11.56 6.77 18.88
N THR A 67 -10.26 7.03 18.76
CA THR A 67 -9.71 8.32 18.28
C THR A 67 -9.44 8.25 16.78
N VAL A 68 -8.95 7.11 16.31
CA VAL A 68 -8.74 6.78 14.91
C VAL A 68 -9.75 5.71 14.50
N ARG A 69 -10.42 5.93 13.37
CA ARG A 69 -11.31 4.93 12.78
C ARG A 69 -10.93 4.64 11.33
N PRO A 70 -10.42 3.44 11.02
CA PRO A 70 -10.13 3.02 9.65
C PRO A 70 -11.38 3.14 8.76
N ALA A 71 -11.20 3.74 7.58
CA ALA A 71 -12.27 4.01 6.63
C ALA A 71 -12.07 3.27 5.31
N ALA A 72 -10.84 3.22 4.81
CA ALA A 72 -10.48 2.53 3.58
C ALA A 72 -9.09 1.88 3.68
N VAL A 73 -8.86 0.88 2.84
CA VAL A 73 -7.57 0.23 2.63
C VAL A 73 -7.31 0.20 1.15
N GLU A 74 -6.12 0.59 0.74
CA GLU A 74 -5.72 0.66 -0.66
C GLU A 74 -4.39 -0.06 -0.84
N LEU A 75 -4.27 -0.85 -1.90
CA LEU A 75 -3.05 -1.61 -2.18
C LEU A 75 -1.98 -0.68 -2.74
N PHE A 76 -0.77 -0.79 -2.22
CA PHE A 76 0.40 -0.01 -2.62
C PHE A 76 1.55 -0.98 -2.94
N TRP A 77 2.24 -0.73 -4.05
CA TRP A 77 3.56 -1.26 -4.31
C TRP A 77 4.62 -0.31 -3.75
N LEU A 78 5.39 -0.79 -2.77
CA LEU A 78 6.57 -0.10 -2.30
C LEU A 78 7.78 -0.62 -3.07
N PRO A 79 8.39 0.16 -3.98
CA PRO A 79 9.59 -0.23 -4.70
C PRO A 79 10.82 -0.29 -3.78
N ASP A 80 11.86 -0.98 -4.23
CA ASP A 80 13.13 -1.10 -3.52
C ASP A 80 13.97 0.19 -3.62
N ARG A 81 13.56 1.22 -2.88
CA ARG A 81 14.18 2.56 -2.84
C ARG A 81 13.67 3.37 -1.66
N HIS A 82 14.26 4.54 -1.45
CA HIS A 82 13.70 5.54 -0.56
C HIS A 82 12.35 6.05 -1.10
N VAL A 83 11.31 5.90 -0.31
CA VAL A 83 9.98 6.44 -0.60
C VAL A 83 9.57 7.42 0.50
N ARG A 84 8.97 8.52 0.06
CA ARG A 84 8.40 9.52 0.95
C ARG A 84 6.90 9.32 1.05
N LEU A 85 6.42 8.97 2.23
CA LEU A 85 5.00 8.78 2.49
C LEU A 85 4.43 10.00 3.21
N SER A 86 3.26 10.45 2.76
CA SER A 86 2.48 11.49 3.43
C SER A 86 1.65 10.83 4.54
N THR A 87 1.91 11.22 5.79
CA THR A 87 1.29 10.62 6.98
C THR A 87 0.58 11.69 7.82
N MET A 88 -0.14 11.27 8.86
CA MET A 88 -0.71 12.19 9.85
C MET A 88 0.30 13.14 10.50
N GLN A 89 1.55 12.70 10.61
CA GLN A 89 2.61 13.41 11.33
C GLN A 89 3.55 14.18 10.39
N GLY A 90 3.25 14.18 9.08
CA GLY A 90 4.08 14.81 8.05
C GLY A 90 4.63 13.79 7.04
N ARG A 91 5.65 14.20 6.29
CA ARG A 91 6.34 13.35 5.32
C ARG A 91 7.37 12.49 6.03
N ARG A 92 7.27 11.16 5.87
CA ARG A 92 8.26 10.20 6.40
C ARG A 92 9.02 9.55 5.25
N ASP A 93 10.34 9.53 5.34
CA ASP A 93 11.19 8.80 4.42
C ASP A 93 11.39 7.38 4.97
N LEU A 94 11.06 6.37 4.17
CA LEU A 94 11.23 4.95 4.48
C LEU A 94 12.13 4.32 3.44
N THR A 95 13.15 3.59 3.88
CA THR A 95 13.89 2.66 3.03
C THR A 95 13.10 1.36 2.99
N THR A 96 12.57 1.02 1.82
CA THR A 96 11.71 -0.16 1.67
C THR A 96 12.36 -1.13 0.73
N ASN A 97 12.37 -2.41 1.06
CA ASN A 97 12.57 -3.47 0.06
C ASN A 97 11.27 -3.64 -0.71
N SER A 98 11.37 -3.96 -2.01
CA SER A 98 10.23 -4.24 -2.88
C SER A 98 9.17 -5.12 -2.20
N ARG A 99 7.98 -4.58 -1.93
CA ARG A 99 6.90 -5.32 -1.27
C ARG A 99 5.53 -4.73 -1.53
N LEU A 100 4.51 -5.57 -1.33
CA LEU A 100 3.10 -5.17 -1.33
C LEU A 100 2.65 -4.79 0.07
N VAL A 101 1.93 -3.68 0.19
CA VAL A 101 1.37 -3.22 1.45
C VAL A 101 -0.04 -2.68 1.26
N TRP A 102 -0.84 -2.70 2.31
CA TRP A 102 -2.08 -1.97 2.39
C TRP A 102 -1.83 -0.64 3.09
N ASN A 103 -2.07 0.46 2.39
CA ASN A 103 -2.22 1.77 2.99
C ASN A 103 -3.59 1.85 3.66
N VAL A 104 -3.61 2.11 4.96
CA VAL A 104 -4.85 2.29 5.72
C VAL A 104 -5.13 3.77 5.82
N THR A 105 -6.26 4.20 5.29
CA THR A 105 -6.78 5.56 5.50
C THR A 105 -7.89 5.54 6.54
N GLY A 106 -7.82 6.48 7.47
CA GLY A 106 -8.76 6.58 8.59
C GLY A 106 -9.20 8.00 8.83
N ARG A 107 -10.31 8.14 9.54
CA ARG A 107 -10.74 9.41 10.14
C ARG A 107 -10.11 9.57 11.50
N VAL A 108 -9.73 10.78 11.86
CA VAL A 108 -9.13 11.06 13.18
C VAL A 108 -9.83 12.21 13.88
N GLY A 109 -10.20 11.96 15.14
CA GLY A 109 -10.97 12.86 15.97
C GLY A 109 -12.32 13.23 15.36
N ALA A 110 -12.81 14.44 15.66
CA ALA A 110 -14.04 14.98 15.08
C ALA A 110 -13.87 15.49 13.64
N SER A 111 -12.65 15.48 13.10
CA SER A 111 -12.40 15.94 11.74
C SER A 111 -12.84 14.86 10.74
N ASN A 112 -13.55 15.26 9.69
CA ASN A 112 -13.94 14.35 8.62
C ASN A 112 -12.82 14.15 7.58
N ARG A 113 -11.58 14.56 7.89
CA ARG A 113 -10.43 14.46 6.98
C ARG A 113 -9.90 13.03 7.01
N LEU A 114 -9.78 12.43 5.82
CA LEU A 114 -9.11 11.14 5.66
C LEU A 114 -7.60 11.35 5.59
N VAL A 115 -6.88 10.53 6.32
CA VAL A 115 -5.41 10.56 6.42
C VAL A 115 -4.88 9.13 6.47
N SER A 116 -3.66 8.92 5.97
CA SER A 116 -2.98 7.64 6.14
C SER A 116 -2.62 7.44 7.61
N VAL A 117 -3.18 6.39 8.22
CA VAL A 117 -3.01 6.06 9.64
C VAL A 117 -2.00 4.94 9.86
N GLY A 118 -1.66 4.18 8.83
CA GLY A 118 -0.70 3.09 8.94
C GLY A 118 -0.55 2.27 7.67
N LEU A 119 0.41 1.34 7.71
CA LEU A 119 0.65 0.37 6.64
C LEU A 119 0.63 -1.05 7.21
N ILE A 120 -0.01 -1.95 6.48
CA ILE A 120 -0.04 -3.38 6.78
C ILE A 120 0.67 -4.14 5.66
N ASP A 121 1.60 -5.00 6.02
CA ASP A 121 2.27 -5.89 5.07
C ASP A 121 1.27 -6.88 4.45
N PHE A 122 1.27 -6.96 3.11
CA PHE A 122 0.32 -7.79 2.37
C PHE A 122 0.47 -9.28 2.74
N ALA A 123 1.69 -9.78 2.73
CA ALA A 123 2.00 -11.20 2.92
C ALA A 123 1.70 -11.68 4.34
N SER A 124 2.24 -10.96 5.33
CA SER A 124 2.20 -11.36 6.74
C SER A 124 1.01 -10.80 7.53
N GLY A 125 0.33 -9.76 7.01
CA GLY A 125 -0.73 -9.06 7.73
C GLY A 125 -0.23 -8.24 8.93
N LYS A 126 1.09 -8.08 9.10
CA LYS A 126 1.68 -7.32 10.20
C LYS A 126 1.62 -5.82 9.93
N VAL A 127 1.41 -5.04 10.98
CA VAL A 127 1.60 -3.59 10.93
C VAL A 127 3.08 -3.30 10.79
N ILE A 128 3.48 -2.67 9.67
CA ILE A 128 4.87 -2.25 9.43
C ILE A 128 5.08 -0.76 9.73
N TYR A 129 3.98 -0.02 9.80
CA TYR A 129 3.97 1.37 10.19
C TYR A 129 2.66 1.71 10.90
N ASP A 130 2.77 2.31 12.07
CA ASP A 130 1.66 2.89 12.81
C ASP A 130 1.86 4.39 12.91
N GLY A 131 1.04 5.15 12.20
CA GLY A 131 1.07 6.62 12.17
C GLY A 131 0.51 7.28 13.42
N ARG A 132 0.12 6.50 14.44
CA ARG A 132 -0.26 7.00 15.78
C ARG A 132 0.92 7.03 16.75
N LEU A 133 1.89 6.12 16.58
CA LEU A 133 3.01 5.99 17.48
C LEU A 133 4.08 7.04 17.11
N ALA A 134 4.28 8.02 17.99
CA ALA A 134 5.51 8.79 18.01
C ALA A 134 6.64 7.88 18.50
N GLU A 135 7.82 7.97 17.88
CA GLU A 135 9.04 7.48 18.53
C GLU A 135 9.16 8.23 19.86
N ARG A 136 9.08 7.46 20.97
CA ARG A 136 9.55 7.91 22.28
C ARG A 136 11.07 7.88 22.29
#